data_AF-A0A956ND16-F1
#
_entry.id   AF-A0A956ND16-F1
#
_cell.length_a   1.000
_cell.length_b   1.000
_cell.length_c   1.000
_cell.angle_alpha   90.00
_cell.angle_beta   90.00
_cell.angle_gamma   90.00
#
_symmetry.space_group_name_H-M   'P 1'
#
loop_
_entity.id
_entity.type
_entity.pdbx_description
1 polymer ?
#
loop_
_entity_poly.entity_id
_entity_poly.type
_entity_poly.pdbx_seq_one_letter_code
_entity_poly.pdbx_strand_id
1 'polypeptide(L)'
;MTNKIPFDPPGLESSPFSERETRCRADRNGSRASMVMLLVLLAMCVAPVARAAERHDVIGTTFEFIPRDITIAPGDTVQWIWDFGTHTVTEGEDCTVDDPLFHAFLDGTHPTFRYVFDDPGLIEYFCVPHCEFQDMRGTVLVTGGLEPRVFEADADGTQMVPPVESDATAKMRAYLTSGEDQLHVQVKVENLVNEMIGCHLHLGAPGSNGPMLANLGIFEDSLAVDIPVQPTLIGPMRDGNIYLAIHTTPYPVGEIRGQVSVVDAGVFEAPLDPSQCVNPVESDGVGFAQVYAWPDGSRIHVDLETHGLTSPVIGCHIHEAPPGVDGPIRFDLGAFDGRVVRDFATTPAQIATMENGDYYLNVHTEQYLFGEIRGQIGFQSVSGIPDDSGGGSSPVGHGSPGDDSSPGGDTPPGVDPLEFHAYPTVSDGHLVLEFQLPRPGTVVIDGFTPAGRRIGQLALSGRSGQNRVPLDLEEAFGTRLPSGRIFLRLQSDIATSTHAVTVR
;
A
#
# COMPACT_ATOMS: atom_id res chain seq x y z
N MET A 1 15.73 -40.90 -79.26
CA MET A 1 17.18 -40.88 -79.56
C MET A 1 17.93 -40.70 -78.23
N THR A 2 19.14 -41.25 -78.08
CA THR A 2 20.15 -40.99 -77.00
C THR A 2 19.68 -41.09 -75.52
N ASN A 3 20.03 -42.14 -74.74
CA ASN A 3 21.33 -42.46 -74.09
C ASN A 3 21.50 -41.75 -72.72
N LYS A 4 21.80 -42.35 -71.54
CA LYS A 4 22.14 -43.72 -71.01
C LYS A 4 21.69 -43.80 -69.50
N ILE A 5 21.55 -44.90 -68.72
CA ILE A 5 22.10 -46.29 -68.66
C ILE A 5 23.49 -46.36 -67.95
N PRO A 6 23.90 -47.33 -67.05
CA PRO A 6 23.24 -48.54 -66.47
C PRO A 6 23.45 -48.85 -64.93
N PHE A 7 22.88 -50.01 -64.49
CA PHE A 7 23.37 -51.04 -63.51
C PHE A 7 22.95 -51.13 -62.01
N ASP A 8 21.88 -51.91 -61.81
CA ASP A 8 21.55 -52.99 -60.83
C ASP A 8 22.62 -54.10 -60.55
N PRO A 9 22.34 -55.16 -59.74
CA PRO A 9 21.65 -55.29 -58.43
C PRO A 9 22.60 -56.06 -57.43
N PRO A 10 22.41 -57.29 -56.84
CA PRO A 10 21.25 -58.18 -56.50
C PRO A 10 20.68 -57.84 -55.09
N GLY A 11 20.02 -58.67 -54.25
CA GLY A 11 19.52 -60.07 -54.19
C GLY A 11 18.98 -60.33 -52.75
N LEU A 12 18.15 -61.33 -52.39
CA LEU A 12 17.68 -62.59 -52.99
C LEU A 12 16.30 -63.02 -52.40
N GLU A 13 15.57 -63.86 -53.14
CA GLU A 13 14.62 -64.92 -52.68
C GLU A 13 13.37 -64.59 -51.81
N SER A 14 12.48 -65.56 -51.57
CA SER A 14 11.36 -65.89 -52.49
C SER A 14 10.31 -66.88 -51.93
N SER A 15 9.04 -66.66 -52.29
CA SER A 15 7.98 -67.70 -52.41
C SER A 15 7.35 -68.22 -51.07
N PRO A 16 6.27 -69.05 -51.07
CA PRO A 16 4.98 -68.56 -50.53
C PRO A 16 4.17 -69.60 -49.69
N PHE A 17 2.83 -69.48 -49.69
CA PHE A 17 1.75 -70.40 -49.27
C PHE A 17 1.13 -70.33 -47.85
N SER A 18 -0.18 -70.62 -47.85
CA SER A 18 -1.01 -71.25 -46.81
C SER A 18 -1.62 -70.45 -45.64
N GLU A 19 -2.92 -70.18 -45.81
CA GLU A 19 -4.01 -70.35 -44.80
C GLU A 19 -4.00 -69.56 -43.48
N ARG A 20 -4.98 -69.88 -42.62
CA ARG A 20 -5.52 -69.08 -41.52
C ARG A 20 -4.96 -69.58 -40.18
N GLU A 21 -4.76 -68.68 -39.21
CA GLU A 21 -5.55 -68.75 -37.96
C GLU A 21 -5.43 -67.49 -37.07
N THR A 22 -6.23 -67.46 -36.00
CA THR A 22 -6.46 -66.29 -35.13
C THR A 22 -5.38 -66.09 -34.06
N ARG A 23 -4.96 -64.83 -33.85
CA ARG A 23 -4.73 -64.25 -32.50
C ARG A 23 -4.62 -62.72 -32.55
N CYS A 24 -5.52 -62.02 -31.86
CA CYS A 24 -5.47 -60.56 -31.74
C CYS A 24 -4.53 -60.13 -30.60
N ARG A 25 -3.51 -59.33 -30.94
CA ARG A 25 -2.83 -58.37 -30.07
C ARG A 25 -2.15 -57.30 -30.95
N ALA A 26 -1.73 -56.19 -30.35
CA ALA A 26 -1.21 -54.98 -31.01
C ALA A 26 -2.32 -54.11 -31.67
N ASP A 27 -2.24 -52.77 -31.69
CA ASP A 27 -1.30 -51.89 -30.96
C ASP A 27 -1.85 -50.48 -30.66
N ARG A 28 -1.03 -49.66 -29.99
CA ARG A 28 -1.29 -48.24 -29.66
C ARG A 28 -1.18 -47.32 -30.89
N ASN A 29 -2.15 -46.40 -31.05
CA ASN A 29 -1.95 -44.94 -31.22
C ASN A 29 -3.26 -44.23 -31.62
N GLY A 30 -3.49 -43.00 -31.15
CA GLY A 30 -4.64 -42.18 -31.60
C GLY A 30 -5.03 -41.01 -30.68
N SER A 31 -4.63 -39.80 -31.08
CA SER A 31 -4.92 -38.46 -30.53
C SER A 31 -6.15 -38.19 -29.63
N ARG A 32 -5.85 -37.52 -28.51
CA ARG A 32 -6.45 -36.26 -27.99
C ARG A 32 -7.99 -36.07 -27.87
N ALA A 33 -8.37 -35.74 -26.63
CA ALA A 33 -9.27 -34.66 -26.21
C ALA A 33 -10.79 -34.76 -26.46
N SER A 34 -11.53 -34.89 -25.34
CA SER A 34 -12.85 -34.27 -25.11
C SER A 34 -13.15 -34.28 -23.59
N MET A 35 -12.87 -33.17 -22.90
CA MET A 35 -13.10 -33.01 -21.46
C MET A 35 -13.85 -31.69 -21.20
N VAL A 36 -15.16 -31.69 -21.47
CA VAL A 36 -16.04 -30.52 -21.28
C VAL A 36 -17.42 -30.98 -20.75
N MET A 37 -17.46 -31.66 -19.60
CA MET A 37 -18.74 -31.98 -18.93
C MET A 37 -18.64 -32.34 -17.43
N LEU A 38 -18.12 -31.45 -16.58
CA LEU A 38 -18.49 -31.41 -15.15
C LEU A 38 -18.10 -30.05 -14.51
N LEU A 39 -18.98 -29.04 -14.61
CA LEU A 39 -18.67 -27.68 -14.13
C LEU A 39 -19.89 -26.95 -13.51
N VAL A 40 -20.79 -27.70 -12.86
CA VAL A 40 -21.90 -27.17 -12.06
C VAL A 40 -22.08 -28.07 -10.82
N LEU A 41 -22.41 -27.49 -9.65
CA LEU A 41 -22.54 -28.15 -8.33
C LEU A 41 -21.19 -28.61 -7.73
N LEU A 42 -20.36 -27.72 -7.18
CA LEU A 42 -20.57 -27.26 -5.80
C LEU A 42 -19.93 -25.89 -5.54
N ALA A 43 -20.71 -24.81 -5.70
CA ALA A 43 -20.33 -23.49 -5.18
C ALA A 43 -20.67 -23.43 -3.68
N MET A 44 -19.71 -23.74 -2.82
CA MET A 44 -19.73 -23.38 -1.40
C MET A 44 -18.58 -22.43 -1.12
N CYS A 45 -18.91 -21.19 -0.78
CA CYS A 45 -17.96 -20.11 -0.65
C CYS A 45 -17.04 -20.33 0.56
N VAL A 46 -15.74 -20.40 0.32
CA VAL A 46 -14.75 -19.97 1.32
C VAL A 46 -14.54 -18.49 1.07
N ALA A 47 -15.22 -17.65 1.86
CA ALA A 47 -14.97 -16.22 1.88
C ALA A 47 -13.56 -15.95 2.44
N PRO A 48 -12.90 -14.82 2.08
CA PRO A 48 -11.65 -14.43 2.74
C PRO A 48 -11.86 -14.34 4.26
N VAL A 49 -10.91 -14.87 5.03
CA VAL A 49 -10.94 -14.75 6.49
C VAL A 49 -10.54 -13.32 6.82
N ALA A 50 -11.52 -12.51 7.24
CA ALA A 50 -11.30 -11.13 7.64
C ALA A 50 -10.33 -11.04 8.83
N ARG A 51 -9.67 -9.88 8.98
CA ARG A 51 -8.92 -9.52 10.19
C ARG A 51 -9.84 -9.70 11.41
N ALA A 52 -9.32 -10.30 12.47
CA ALA A 52 -10.06 -10.36 13.72
C ALA A 52 -10.18 -8.94 14.31
N ALA A 53 -11.41 -8.49 14.56
CA ALA A 53 -11.69 -7.23 15.24
C ALA A 53 -10.98 -7.17 16.61
N GLU A 54 -10.21 -6.11 16.82
CA GLU A 54 -9.45 -5.88 18.04
C GLU A 54 -10.24 -5.02 19.04
N ARG A 55 -9.72 -4.91 20.26
CA ARG A 55 -10.28 -4.09 21.33
C ARG A 55 -9.22 -3.16 21.88
N HIS A 56 -9.50 -1.88 21.76
CA HIS A 56 -8.64 -0.80 22.23
C HIS A 56 -9.26 -0.16 23.47
N ASP A 57 -8.48 0.01 24.53
CA ASP A 57 -8.97 0.50 25.83
C ASP A 57 -8.59 1.96 26.06
N VAL A 58 -9.58 2.80 26.41
CA VAL A 58 -9.41 4.22 26.74
C VAL A 58 -9.92 4.48 28.16
N ILE A 59 -9.06 4.96 29.06
CA ILE A 59 -9.40 5.19 30.46
C ILE A 59 -9.98 6.60 30.63
N GLY A 60 -11.23 6.70 31.06
CA GLY A 60 -11.84 7.95 31.53
C GLY A 60 -11.57 8.14 33.03
N THR A 61 -10.83 9.18 33.37
CA THR A 61 -10.49 9.57 34.75
C THR A 61 -10.55 11.08 34.92
N THR A 62 -10.58 11.56 36.16
CA THR A 62 -10.38 12.97 36.58
C THR A 62 -11.04 14.02 35.68
N PHE A 63 -10.37 14.48 34.61
CA PHE A 63 -10.91 15.32 33.52
C PHE A 63 -10.27 14.96 32.16
N GLU A 64 -9.85 13.70 31.96
CA GLU A 64 -9.01 13.28 30.83
C GLU A 64 -9.38 11.87 30.33
N PHE A 65 -9.22 11.64 29.03
CA PHE A 65 -9.25 10.31 28.41
C PHE A 65 -7.81 9.86 28.15
N ILE A 66 -7.45 8.61 28.47
CA ILE A 66 -6.07 8.09 28.39
C ILE A 66 -6.07 6.73 27.65
N PRO A 67 -5.52 6.64 26.42
CA PRO A 67 -5.05 7.75 25.59
C PRO A 67 -6.19 8.71 25.20
N ARG A 68 -5.85 9.99 24.99
CA ARG A 68 -6.82 11.02 24.55
C ARG A 68 -7.29 10.72 23.13
N ASP A 69 -6.31 10.52 22.26
CA ASP A 69 -6.47 10.31 20.83
C ASP A 69 -5.96 8.91 20.50
N ILE A 70 -6.71 8.14 19.72
CA ILE A 70 -6.38 6.74 19.42
C ILE A 70 -6.61 6.40 17.94
N THR A 71 -5.75 5.54 17.40
CA THR A 71 -5.77 5.13 15.98
C THR A 71 -6.07 3.63 15.89
N ILE A 72 -7.11 3.25 15.14
CA ILE A 72 -7.66 1.89 15.09
C ILE A 72 -7.93 1.46 13.64
N ALA A 73 -8.29 0.21 13.39
CA ALA A 73 -8.64 -0.31 12.06
C ALA A 73 -10.15 -0.59 11.92
N PRO A 74 -10.70 -0.73 10.69
CA PRO A 74 -12.13 -0.93 10.48
C PRO A 74 -12.63 -2.22 11.14
N GLY A 75 -13.78 -2.14 11.78
CA GLY A 75 -14.39 -3.19 12.59
C GLY A 75 -13.82 -3.33 14.01
N ASP A 76 -12.84 -2.51 14.42
CA ASP A 76 -12.36 -2.52 15.81
C ASP A 76 -13.39 -1.99 16.81
N THR A 77 -13.28 -2.42 18.06
CA THR A 77 -14.07 -1.87 19.16
C THR A 77 -13.21 -0.99 20.07
N VAL A 78 -13.50 0.30 20.18
CA VAL A 78 -12.99 1.09 21.32
C VAL A 78 -13.84 0.78 22.55
N GLN A 79 -13.19 0.55 23.68
CA GLN A 79 -13.80 0.39 24.99
C GLN A 79 -13.31 1.51 25.89
N TRP A 80 -14.23 2.39 26.31
CA TRP A 80 -13.94 3.34 27.36
C TRP A 80 -14.14 2.67 28.72
N ILE A 81 -13.20 2.86 29.64
CA ILE A 81 -13.18 2.26 30.98
C ILE A 81 -13.18 3.38 32.02
N TRP A 82 -14.05 3.27 33.02
CA TRP A 82 -14.07 4.20 34.16
C TRP A 82 -12.97 3.85 35.17
N ASP A 83 -12.17 4.84 35.55
CA ASP A 83 -11.24 4.78 36.69
C ASP A 83 -11.74 5.64 37.86
N PHE A 84 -12.12 6.90 37.60
CA PHE A 84 -12.56 7.84 38.64
C PHE A 84 -13.61 8.83 38.12
N GLY A 85 -14.27 9.53 39.03
CA GLY A 85 -15.18 10.64 38.69
C GLY A 85 -16.55 10.19 38.18
N THR A 86 -17.15 11.00 37.32
CA THR A 86 -18.44 10.73 36.65
C THR A 86 -18.42 11.45 35.32
N HIS A 87 -18.46 10.69 34.24
CA HIS A 87 -18.17 11.18 32.90
C HIS A 87 -19.27 10.79 31.92
N THR A 88 -19.24 11.39 30.73
CA THR A 88 -19.87 10.79 29.55
C THR A 88 -18.79 10.47 28.51
N VAL A 89 -19.11 9.56 27.61
CA VAL A 89 -18.46 9.42 26.31
C VAL A 89 -19.53 9.80 25.30
N THR A 90 -19.27 10.83 24.50
CA THR A 90 -20.27 11.44 23.62
C THR A 90 -19.60 11.88 22.35
N GLU A 91 -20.01 11.33 21.21
CA GLU A 91 -19.56 11.78 19.90
C GLU A 91 -20.10 13.19 19.60
N GLY A 92 -19.34 13.97 18.83
CA GLY A 92 -19.73 15.30 18.36
C GLY A 92 -18.63 16.36 18.51
N GLU A 93 -18.73 17.42 17.70
CA GLU A 93 -17.75 18.51 17.61
C GLU A 93 -18.05 19.66 18.60
N ASP A 94 -17.01 20.40 18.98
CA ASP A 94 -17.08 21.68 19.73
C ASP A 94 -18.03 21.69 20.96
N CYS A 95 -18.06 20.57 21.70
CA CYS A 95 -18.92 20.33 22.86
C CYS A 95 -20.44 20.31 22.56
N THR A 96 -20.83 20.23 21.29
CA THR A 96 -22.23 20.17 20.86
C THR A 96 -22.73 18.73 20.73
N VAL A 97 -24.03 18.51 20.96
CA VAL A 97 -24.68 17.20 20.89
C VAL A 97 -25.87 17.30 19.94
N ASP A 98 -25.68 16.89 18.68
CA ASP A 98 -26.73 16.84 17.65
C ASP A 98 -26.73 15.45 17.00
N ASP A 99 -27.79 14.68 17.24
CA ASP A 99 -28.01 13.27 16.85
C ASP A 99 -26.76 12.34 16.86
N PRO A 100 -26.01 12.25 17.99
CA PRO A 100 -24.68 11.64 18.02
C PRO A 100 -24.69 10.11 17.83
N LEU A 101 -23.68 9.60 17.13
CA LEU A 101 -23.41 8.17 16.91
C LEU A 101 -23.34 7.38 18.22
N PHE A 102 -22.81 8.00 19.29
CA PHE A 102 -22.88 7.45 20.63
C PHE A 102 -22.97 8.53 21.72
N HIS A 103 -23.79 8.25 22.74
CA HIS A 103 -23.82 8.98 24.00
C HIS A 103 -24.04 8.00 25.16
N ALA A 104 -23.08 7.92 26.09
CA ALA A 104 -23.10 6.99 27.21
C ALA A 104 -22.51 7.61 28.49
N PHE A 105 -22.98 7.16 29.64
CA PHE A 105 -22.35 7.45 30.94
C PHE A 105 -21.13 6.54 31.17
N LEU A 106 -20.13 7.08 31.86
CA LEU A 106 -18.92 6.39 32.27
C LEU A 106 -18.65 6.72 33.74
N ASP A 107 -19.09 5.84 34.64
CA ASP A 107 -19.10 6.05 36.10
C ASP A 107 -19.03 4.71 36.87
N GLY A 108 -18.98 4.75 38.20
CA GLY A 108 -18.87 3.54 39.05
C GLY A 108 -20.07 2.56 39.01
N THR A 109 -21.15 2.92 38.31
CA THR A 109 -22.29 2.05 37.95
C THR A 109 -22.34 1.72 36.46
N HIS A 110 -21.69 2.53 35.61
CA HIS A 110 -21.47 2.31 34.18
C HIS A 110 -19.95 2.21 33.88
N PRO A 111 -19.24 1.17 34.38
CA PRO A 111 -17.77 1.18 34.41
C PRO A 111 -17.10 0.95 33.05
N THR A 112 -17.86 0.61 32.01
CA THR A 112 -17.35 0.48 30.64
C THR A 112 -18.41 0.88 29.60
N PHE A 113 -18.01 1.63 28.58
CA PHE A 113 -18.75 1.82 27.33
C PHE A 113 -17.98 1.20 26.15
N ARG A 114 -18.66 0.84 25.07
CA ARG A 114 -18.06 0.19 23.88
C ARG A 114 -18.76 0.63 22.60
N TYR A 115 -18.00 0.98 21.57
CA TYR A 115 -18.50 1.26 20.22
C TYR A 115 -17.63 0.55 19.17
N VAL A 116 -18.25 0.07 18.09
CA VAL A 116 -17.57 -0.61 16.97
C VAL A 116 -17.48 0.36 15.81
N PHE A 117 -16.28 0.52 15.25
CA PHE A 117 -15.98 1.48 14.21
C PHE A 117 -15.81 0.76 12.87
N ASP A 118 -16.92 0.44 12.21
CA ASP A 118 -16.92 -0.20 10.90
C ASP A 118 -16.53 0.77 9.77
N ASP A 119 -16.94 2.04 9.87
CA ASP A 119 -16.69 3.08 8.85
C ASP A 119 -15.43 3.90 9.16
N PRO A 120 -14.51 4.08 8.18
CA PRO A 120 -13.31 4.90 8.33
C PRO A 120 -13.56 6.41 8.44
N GLY A 121 -12.78 7.10 9.28
CA GLY A 121 -12.93 8.53 9.54
C GLY A 121 -12.16 9.02 10.77
N LEU A 122 -12.25 10.31 11.06
CA LEU A 122 -11.86 10.88 12.35
C LEU A 122 -13.15 11.17 13.12
N ILE A 123 -13.32 10.58 14.31
CA ILE A 123 -14.49 10.80 15.15
C ILE A 123 -14.06 11.55 16.42
N GLU A 124 -14.51 12.79 16.56
CA GLU A 124 -14.35 13.56 17.79
C GLU A 124 -15.32 13.06 18.87
N TYR A 125 -14.86 13.00 20.12
CA TYR A 125 -15.72 12.67 21.26
C TYR A 125 -15.32 13.43 22.52
N PHE A 126 -16.29 13.68 23.40
CA PHE A 126 -16.10 14.45 24.62
C PHE A 126 -16.95 13.97 25.80
N CYS A 127 -16.59 14.48 26.98
CA CYS A 127 -17.36 14.33 28.20
C CYS A 127 -18.20 15.60 28.42
N VAL A 128 -19.51 15.52 28.16
CA VAL A 128 -20.48 16.63 28.18
C VAL A 128 -20.31 17.57 29.40
N PRO A 129 -20.28 17.10 30.66
CA PRO A 129 -20.14 18.00 31.82
C PRO A 129 -18.75 18.64 31.99
N HIS A 130 -17.75 18.23 31.20
CA HIS A 130 -16.34 18.61 31.37
C HIS A 130 -15.67 19.15 30.07
N CYS A 131 -16.44 19.36 29.00
CA CYS A 131 -15.89 19.79 27.72
C CYS A 131 -15.53 21.29 27.72
N GLU A 132 -16.50 22.20 27.84
CA GLU A 132 -16.27 23.67 27.76
C GLU A 132 -15.24 24.20 28.78
N PHE A 133 -15.20 23.63 29.99
CA PHE A 133 -14.47 24.19 31.14
C PHE A 133 -13.24 23.38 31.57
N GLN A 134 -13.05 22.16 31.06
CA GLN A 134 -11.91 21.30 31.40
C GLN A 134 -11.23 20.64 30.17
N ASP A 135 -11.68 20.91 28.94
CA ASP A 135 -11.14 20.35 27.68
C ASP A 135 -11.16 18.81 27.62
N MET A 136 -12.11 18.16 28.31
CA MET A 136 -12.21 16.70 28.31
C MET A 136 -12.84 16.16 27.02
N ARG A 137 -12.02 16.10 25.98
CA ARG A 137 -12.30 15.57 24.64
C ARG A 137 -11.12 14.76 24.11
N GLY A 138 -11.36 13.98 23.06
CA GLY A 138 -10.38 13.16 22.36
C GLY A 138 -10.89 12.73 20.99
N THR A 139 -10.08 11.98 20.26
CA THR A 139 -10.41 11.52 18.89
C THR A 139 -10.19 10.03 18.68
N VAL A 140 -10.97 9.44 17.78
CA VAL A 140 -10.77 8.09 17.25
C VAL A 140 -10.51 8.19 15.75
N LEU A 141 -9.27 7.91 15.32
CA LEU A 141 -8.90 7.82 13.91
C LEU A 141 -9.06 6.37 13.44
N VAL A 142 -10.08 6.12 12.64
CA VAL A 142 -10.33 4.83 12.01
C VAL A 142 -9.56 4.79 10.68
N THR A 143 -8.41 4.11 10.69
CA THR A 143 -7.59 3.83 9.51
C THR A 143 -8.31 2.88 8.54
N GLY A 144 -7.71 2.57 7.39
CA GLY A 144 -8.26 1.59 6.44
C GLY A 144 -9.33 2.12 5.47
N GLY A 145 -9.75 3.38 5.63
CA GLY A 145 -10.41 4.17 4.58
C GLY A 145 -9.83 5.56 4.54
N LEU A 146 -8.60 5.64 4.05
CA LEU A 146 -8.07 6.89 3.54
C LEU A 146 -8.59 7.17 2.12
N GLU A 147 -9.82 6.76 1.79
CA GLU A 147 -10.46 7.15 0.53
C GLU A 147 -11.54 8.22 0.76
N PRO A 148 -11.52 9.33 -0.01
CA PRO A 148 -10.51 9.65 -1.00
C PRO A 148 -9.15 10.00 -0.37
N ARG A 149 -8.09 9.64 -1.10
CA ARG A 149 -6.80 10.34 -1.04
C ARG A 149 -6.72 11.54 -1.97
N VAL A 150 -7.53 11.57 -3.03
CA VAL A 150 -7.50 12.60 -4.09
C VAL A 150 -8.67 13.55 -3.96
N PHE A 151 -8.38 14.84 -4.01
CA PHE A 151 -9.34 15.93 -3.96
C PHE A 151 -9.17 16.80 -5.20
N GLU A 152 -10.27 17.21 -5.85
CA GLU A 152 -10.23 18.19 -6.94
C GLU A 152 -11.18 19.36 -6.63
N ALA A 153 -10.84 20.55 -7.11
CA ALA A 153 -11.69 21.75 -6.98
C ALA A 153 -11.65 22.56 -8.27
N ASP A 154 -12.81 22.76 -8.90
CA ASP A 154 -12.96 23.73 -9.97
C ASP A 154 -13.38 25.06 -9.35
N ALA A 155 -12.63 26.13 -9.64
CA ALA A 155 -12.80 27.45 -9.05
C ALA A 155 -13.16 28.50 -10.09
N ASP A 156 -14.09 29.38 -9.74
CA ASP A 156 -14.58 30.48 -10.57
C ASP A 156 -15.13 31.63 -9.72
N GLY A 157 -15.49 32.76 -10.36
CA GLY A 157 -16.04 33.92 -9.67
C GLY A 157 -17.47 33.76 -9.16
N THR A 158 -18.27 32.88 -9.78
CA THR A 158 -19.69 32.66 -9.40
C THR A 158 -19.83 31.94 -8.06
N GLN A 159 -18.82 31.14 -7.69
CA GLN A 159 -18.71 30.46 -6.39
C GLN A 159 -18.27 31.37 -5.22
N MET A 160 -17.83 32.61 -5.49
CA MET A 160 -17.48 33.57 -4.43
C MET A 160 -18.71 33.94 -3.57
N VAL A 161 -18.46 34.41 -2.35
CA VAL A 161 -19.51 34.80 -1.39
C VAL A 161 -19.28 36.25 -0.92
N PRO A 162 -19.97 37.26 -1.49
CA PRO A 162 -20.91 37.18 -2.62
C PRO A 162 -20.20 36.90 -3.97
N PRO A 163 -20.93 36.47 -5.01
CA PRO A 163 -20.37 36.19 -6.34
C PRO A 163 -19.63 37.38 -6.96
N VAL A 164 -18.59 37.07 -7.75
CA VAL A 164 -17.72 38.01 -8.46
C VAL A 164 -17.84 37.76 -9.97
N GLU A 165 -18.01 38.84 -10.73
CA GLU A 165 -17.96 38.79 -12.20
C GLU A 165 -16.48 38.78 -12.65
N SER A 166 -15.93 37.60 -12.92
CA SER A 166 -14.62 37.43 -13.57
C SER A 166 -14.63 36.22 -14.52
N ASP A 167 -13.91 36.32 -15.64
CA ASP A 167 -13.64 35.22 -16.59
C ASP A 167 -12.52 34.28 -16.11
N ALA A 168 -11.87 34.61 -14.98
CA ALA A 168 -10.83 33.80 -14.36
C ALA A 168 -11.38 32.47 -13.84
N THR A 169 -10.57 31.42 -13.95
CA THR A 169 -10.87 30.09 -13.40
C THR A 169 -9.60 29.44 -12.85
N ALA A 170 -9.75 28.43 -11.99
CA ALA A 170 -8.64 27.55 -11.63
C ALA A 170 -9.10 26.10 -11.45
N LYS A 171 -8.17 25.18 -11.58
CA LYS A 171 -8.32 23.77 -11.24
C LYS A 171 -7.31 23.40 -10.16
N MET A 172 -7.80 22.99 -9.00
CA MET A 172 -7.01 22.34 -7.97
C MET A 172 -7.04 20.83 -8.16
N ARG A 173 -5.90 20.19 -7.90
CA ARG A 173 -5.84 18.83 -7.36
C ARG A 173 -5.07 18.85 -6.06
N ALA A 174 -5.48 18.07 -5.08
CA ALA A 174 -4.65 17.73 -3.93
C ALA A 174 -4.64 16.22 -3.72
N TYR A 175 -3.55 15.65 -3.25
CA TYR A 175 -3.51 14.24 -2.83
C TYR A 175 -2.53 13.99 -1.69
N LEU A 176 -2.81 13.01 -0.84
CA LEU A 176 -1.89 12.56 0.20
C LEU A 176 -0.66 11.90 -0.45
N THR A 177 0.54 12.23 0.03
CA THR A 177 1.79 11.67 -0.52
C THR A 177 2.03 10.22 -0.06
N SER A 178 3.10 9.62 -0.62
CA SER A 178 3.74 8.39 -0.14
C SER A 178 3.88 8.31 1.38
N GLY A 179 4.20 9.44 2.02
CA GLY A 179 4.39 9.59 3.47
C GLY A 179 3.13 9.68 4.31
N GLU A 180 1.98 10.00 3.71
CA GLU A 180 0.73 10.38 4.40
C GLU A 180 0.85 11.61 5.34
N ASP A 181 2.05 12.22 5.44
CA ASP A 181 2.38 13.38 6.27
C ASP A 181 2.31 14.71 5.50
N GLN A 182 2.33 14.66 4.17
CA GLN A 182 2.13 15.81 3.29
C GLN A 182 0.89 15.61 2.39
N LEU A 183 0.24 16.73 2.09
CA LEU A 183 -0.73 16.85 1.01
C LEU A 183 -0.04 17.59 -0.14
N HIS A 184 0.17 16.91 -1.26
CA HIS A 184 0.66 17.55 -2.48
C HIS A 184 -0.49 18.28 -3.15
N VAL A 185 -0.39 19.60 -3.27
CA VAL A 185 -1.40 20.47 -3.88
C VAL A 185 -0.87 21.05 -5.19
N GLN A 186 -1.60 20.78 -6.27
CA GLN A 186 -1.40 21.35 -7.59
C GLN A 186 -2.54 22.31 -7.89
N VAL A 187 -2.20 23.50 -8.41
CA VAL A 187 -3.20 24.48 -8.86
C VAL A 187 -2.78 24.97 -10.23
N LYS A 188 -3.69 24.92 -11.21
CA LYS A 188 -3.54 25.59 -12.50
C LYS A 188 -4.59 26.69 -12.63
N VAL A 189 -4.19 27.88 -13.06
CA VAL A 189 -5.06 29.03 -13.27
C VAL A 189 -5.22 29.30 -14.76
N GLU A 190 -6.39 29.78 -15.17
CA GLU A 190 -6.66 30.24 -16.55
C GLU A 190 -7.42 31.59 -16.50
N ASN A 191 -7.12 32.48 -17.46
CA ASN A 191 -7.72 33.81 -17.63
C ASN A 191 -7.56 34.81 -16.46
N LEU A 192 -6.71 34.57 -15.47
CA LEU A 192 -6.45 35.53 -14.39
C LEU A 192 -5.63 36.72 -14.92
N VAL A 193 -6.31 37.81 -15.27
CA VAL A 193 -5.70 39.03 -15.85
C VAL A 193 -5.12 39.99 -14.80
N ASN A 194 -5.36 39.72 -13.52
CA ASN A 194 -4.98 40.57 -12.39
C ASN A 194 -3.79 39.95 -11.63
N GLU A 195 -2.93 40.80 -11.06
CA GLU A 195 -1.85 40.39 -10.17
C GLU A 195 -2.38 39.57 -8.99
N MET A 196 -1.93 38.32 -8.86
CA MET A 196 -2.25 37.45 -7.73
C MET A 196 -1.55 37.92 -6.45
N ILE A 197 -2.29 38.00 -5.35
CA ILE A 197 -1.77 38.39 -4.02
C ILE A 197 -1.91 37.29 -2.96
N GLY A 198 -2.50 36.14 -3.31
CA GLY A 198 -2.52 34.94 -2.48
C GLY A 198 -3.38 33.81 -3.04
N CYS A 199 -2.99 32.57 -2.79
CA CYS A 199 -3.73 31.36 -3.07
C CYS A 199 -3.81 30.53 -1.78
N HIS A 200 -5.01 30.18 -1.34
CA HIS A 200 -5.26 29.69 0.02
C HIS A 200 -6.26 28.52 0.04
N LEU A 201 -6.17 27.69 1.08
CA LEU A 201 -7.22 26.74 1.46
C LEU A 201 -7.91 27.25 2.73
N HIS A 202 -9.24 27.28 2.71
CA HIS A 202 -10.09 27.79 3.79
C HIS A 202 -11.10 26.75 4.27
N LEU A 203 -11.43 26.79 5.55
CA LEU A 203 -12.57 26.08 6.11
C LEU A 203 -13.87 26.83 5.80
N GLY A 204 -14.84 26.15 5.21
CA GLY A 204 -16.19 26.64 4.95
C GLY A 204 -16.96 25.79 3.95
N ALA A 205 -18.14 25.32 4.35
CA ALA A 205 -19.13 24.65 3.50
C ALA A 205 -19.52 25.48 2.25
N PRO A 206 -20.14 24.88 1.22
CA PRO A 206 -20.65 25.59 0.04
C PRO A 206 -21.48 26.83 0.40
N GLY A 207 -21.14 27.98 -0.19
CA GLY A 207 -21.81 29.25 0.07
C GLY A 207 -21.42 29.95 1.39
N SER A 208 -20.46 29.42 2.14
CA SER A 208 -19.93 30.02 3.37
C SER A 208 -18.44 30.38 3.25
N ASN A 209 -18.07 31.49 3.88
CA ASN A 209 -16.67 31.91 4.08
C ASN A 209 -16.22 31.54 5.50
N GLY A 210 -14.93 31.23 5.68
CA GLY A 210 -14.34 30.95 7.00
C GLY A 210 -12.81 31.09 7.03
N PRO A 211 -12.15 30.59 8.09
CA PRO A 211 -10.73 30.84 8.34
C PRO A 211 -9.82 30.16 7.30
N MET A 212 -8.70 30.80 6.99
CA MET A 212 -7.62 30.20 6.21
C MET A 212 -6.94 29.11 7.05
N LEU A 213 -6.81 27.90 6.49
CA LEU A 213 -6.06 26.79 7.09
C LEU A 213 -4.65 26.69 6.51
N ALA A 214 -4.50 26.85 5.19
CA ALA A 214 -3.21 26.78 4.51
C ALA A 214 -3.02 27.94 3.52
N ASN A 215 -1.79 28.42 3.42
CA ASN A 215 -1.36 29.36 2.38
C ASN A 215 -0.47 28.62 1.39
N LEU A 216 -0.89 28.58 0.12
CA LEU A 216 -0.20 27.91 -0.98
C LEU A 216 0.80 28.84 -1.69
N GLY A 217 0.71 30.16 -1.45
CA GLY A 217 1.63 31.17 -1.99
C GLY A 217 1.04 32.01 -3.12
N ILE A 218 1.92 32.46 -4.02
CA ILE A 218 1.60 33.30 -5.19
C ILE A 218 2.38 32.74 -6.39
N PHE A 219 1.72 32.65 -7.55
CA PHE A 219 2.29 32.13 -8.79
C PHE A 219 1.61 32.76 -10.02
N GLU A 220 2.16 32.51 -11.21
CA GLU A 220 1.62 33.01 -12.49
C GLU A 220 0.62 32.00 -13.10
N ASP A 221 1.08 31.00 -13.84
CA ASP A 221 0.20 30.02 -14.52
C ASP A 221 -0.22 28.83 -13.63
N SER A 222 0.73 28.26 -12.86
CA SER A 222 0.51 27.05 -12.08
C SER A 222 1.47 26.90 -10.90
N LEU A 223 1.02 26.13 -9.90
CA LEU A 223 1.74 25.75 -8.70
C LEU A 223 1.70 24.23 -8.50
N ALA A 224 2.77 23.66 -7.93
CA ALA A 224 2.80 22.37 -7.28
C ALA A 224 3.57 22.53 -5.96
N VAL A 225 2.98 22.13 -4.83
CA VAL A 225 3.56 22.33 -3.50
C VAL A 225 3.12 21.22 -2.54
N ASP A 226 4.05 20.65 -1.77
CA ASP A 226 3.72 19.80 -0.63
C ASP A 226 3.44 20.69 0.61
N ILE A 227 2.30 20.50 1.27
CA ILE A 227 1.97 21.15 2.54
C ILE A 227 1.76 20.09 3.64
N PRO A 228 2.12 20.36 4.91
CA PRO A 228 1.97 19.37 5.97
C PRO A 228 0.51 19.05 6.25
N VAL A 229 0.20 17.76 6.38
CA VAL A 229 -1.13 17.28 6.78
C VAL A 229 -1.44 17.78 8.19
N GLN A 230 -2.61 18.40 8.33
CA GLN A 230 -3.19 18.76 9.62
C GLN A 230 -4.51 18.00 9.79
N PRO A 231 -4.86 17.53 11.01
CA PRO A 231 -6.14 16.86 11.26
C PRO A 231 -7.34 17.71 10.81
N THR A 232 -7.25 19.02 11.02
CA THR A 232 -8.21 20.06 10.59
C THR A 232 -8.35 20.24 9.08
N LEU A 233 -7.52 19.60 8.26
CA LEU A 233 -7.55 19.73 6.80
C LEU A 233 -8.23 18.54 6.13
N ILE A 234 -7.81 17.31 6.46
CA ILE A 234 -8.19 16.11 5.68
C ILE A 234 -9.63 15.66 5.94
N GLY A 235 -10.12 15.73 7.18
CA GLY A 235 -11.54 15.48 7.49
C GLY A 235 -12.45 16.44 6.71
N PRO A 236 -12.34 17.76 6.95
CA PRO A 236 -13.12 18.75 6.22
C PRO A 236 -12.93 18.74 4.69
N MET A 237 -11.83 18.23 4.14
CA MET A 237 -11.71 18.01 2.68
C MET A 237 -12.64 16.89 2.17
N ARG A 238 -12.89 15.85 2.96
CA ARG A 238 -13.83 14.76 2.63
C ARG A 238 -15.28 15.20 2.76
N ASP A 239 -15.58 15.99 3.78
CA ASP A 239 -16.95 16.51 4.03
C ASP A 239 -17.37 17.60 3.03
N GLY A 240 -16.50 17.96 2.09
CA GLY A 240 -16.71 19.08 1.17
C GLY A 240 -16.68 20.44 1.87
N ASN A 241 -16.08 20.52 3.06
CA ASN A 241 -16.00 21.69 3.94
C ASN A 241 -14.72 22.52 3.76
N ILE A 242 -13.84 22.20 2.81
CA ILE A 242 -12.73 23.07 2.40
C ILE A 242 -13.03 23.75 1.06
N TYR A 243 -12.54 24.97 0.87
CA TYR A 243 -12.51 25.63 -0.44
C TYR A 243 -11.13 26.22 -0.77
N LEU A 244 -10.77 26.15 -2.05
CA LEU A 244 -9.70 26.96 -2.65
C LEU A 244 -10.19 28.41 -2.78
N ALA A 245 -9.35 29.38 -2.43
CA ALA A 245 -9.56 30.79 -2.72
C ALA A 245 -8.31 31.40 -3.37
N ILE A 246 -8.51 32.17 -4.45
CA ILE A 246 -7.44 32.94 -5.10
C ILE A 246 -7.79 34.42 -5.05
N HIS A 247 -6.84 35.23 -4.60
CA HIS A 247 -6.96 36.66 -4.33
C HIS A 247 -6.10 37.45 -5.30
N THR A 248 -6.59 38.59 -5.76
CA THR A 248 -5.84 39.50 -6.65
C THR A 248 -5.92 40.94 -6.18
N THR A 249 -5.07 41.82 -6.73
CA THR A 249 -4.99 43.23 -6.33
C THR A 249 -6.34 43.98 -6.41
N PRO A 250 -7.23 43.77 -7.42
CA PRO A 250 -8.59 44.35 -7.42
C PRO A 250 -9.58 43.63 -6.50
N TYR A 251 -9.38 42.34 -6.23
CA TYR A 251 -10.28 41.48 -5.46
C TYR A 251 -9.55 40.87 -4.24
N PRO A 252 -9.16 41.69 -3.24
CA PRO A 252 -8.34 41.23 -2.12
C PRO A 252 -9.08 40.29 -1.15
N VAL A 253 -10.40 40.24 -1.21
CA VAL A 253 -11.24 39.27 -0.47
C VAL A 253 -11.48 37.96 -1.24
N GLY A 254 -10.88 37.82 -2.43
CA GLY A 254 -11.00 36.68 -3.35
C GLY A 254 -11.59 37.11 -4.70
N GLU A 255 -10.95 36.72 -5.79
CA GLU A 255 -11.48 36.84 -7.16
C GLU A 255 -12.27 35.60 -7.55
N ILE A 256 -11.75 34.41 -7.22
CA ILE A 256 -12.35 33.11 -7.53
C ILE A 256 -12.27 32.15 -6.34
N ARG A 257 -13.29 31.30 -6.21
CA ARG A 257 -13.43 30.27 -5.17
C ARG A 257 -13.80 28.94 -5.83
N GLY A 258 -13.28 27.84 -5.29
CA GLY A 258 -13.65 26.49 -5.73
C GLY A 258 -13.86 25.58 -4.53
N GLN A 259 -15.03 24.95 -4.40
CA GLN A 259 -15.22 23.97 -3.34
C GLN A 259 -14.32 22.76 -3.58
N VAL A 260 -13.59 22.32 -2.55
CA VAL A 260 -12.84 21.06 -2.60
C VAL A 260 -13.82 19.90 -2.53
N SER A 261 -13.62 18.91 -3.40
CA SER A 261 -14.50 17.76 -3.53
C SER A 261 -13.72 16.44 -3.54
N VAL A 262 -14.37 15.43 -2.97
CA VAL A 262 -13.96 14.02 -2.98
C VAL A 262 -13.82 13.50 -4.40
N VAL A 263 -12.69 12.88 -4.73
CA VAL A 263 -12.53 12.04 -5.92
C VAL A 263 -12.29 10.60 -5.47
N ASP A 264 -13.29 9.74 -5.69
CA ASP A 264 -13.26 8.30 -5.45
C ASP A 264 -12.30 7.60 -6.44
N ALA A 265 -11.00 7.71 -6.19
CA ALA A 265 -9.94 7.17 -7.03
C ALA A 265 -9.44 5.83 -6.47
N GLY A 266 -9.31 4.80 -7.31
CA GLY A 266 -8.74 3.53 -6.92
C GLY A 266 -7.24 3.67 -6.65
N VAL A 267 -6.81 3.44 -5.41
CA VAL A 267 -5.40 3.54 -5.00
C VAL A 267 -4.74 2.17 -5.05
N PHE A 268 -3.71 2.06 -5.88
CA PHE A 268 -2.80 0.92 -5.91
C PHE A 268 -1.44 1.33 -5.34
N GLU A 269 -0.70 0.37 -4.80
CA GLU A 269 0.61 0.62 -4.20
C GLU A 269 1.66 -0.28 -4.85
N ALA A 270 2.87 0.24 -4.97
CA ALA A 270 4.04 -0.52 -5.37
C ALA A 270 5.21 -0.15 -4.45
N PRO A 271 5.57 -0.99 -3.47
CA PRO A 271 6.89 -0.93 -2.87
C PRO A 271 7.92 -1.47 -3.85
N LEU A 272 9.05 -0.78 -4.03
CA LEU A 272 10.13 -1.12 -4.95
C LEU A 272 11.39 -1.53 -4.17
N ASP A 273 12.05 -2.61 -4.61
CA ASP A 273 13.33 -3.08 -4.07
C ASP A 273 14.10 -3.94 -5.10
N PRO A 274 15.37 -4.34 -4.85
CA PRO A 274 16.17 -5.10 -5.82
C PRO A 274 15.75 -6.57 -5.93
N SER A 275 15.17 -7.16 -4.89
CA SER A 275 14.81 -8.58 -4.84
C SER A 275 13.64 -8.92 -5.79
N GLN A 276 12.78 -7.95 -6.07
CA GLN A 276 11.67 -8.08 -7.03
C GLN A 276 12.12 -8.06 -8.50
N CYS A 277 13.36 -7.65 -8.81
CA CYS A 277 13.90 -7.69 -10.18
C CYS A 277 14.10 -9.14 -10.65
N VAL A 278 13.88 -9.43 -11.95
CA VAL A 278 14.07 -10.79 -12.51
C VAL A 278 15.52 -11.28 -12.42
N ASN A 279 16.46 -10.35 -12.34
CA ASN A 279 17.84 -10.60 -11.93
C ASN A 279 18.20 -9.57 -10.84
N PRO A 280 18.08 -9.92 -9.54
CA PRO A 280 18.39 -9.00 -8.45
C PRO A 280 19.83 -8.50 -8.46
N VAL A 281 20.05 -7.33 -7.86
CA VAL A 281 21.36 -6.67 -7.78
C VAL A 281 21.69 -6.28 -6.34
N GLU A 282 22.97 -6.24 -5.99
CA GLU A 282 23.43 -5.75 -4.68
C GLU A 282 23.21 -4.23 -4.59
N SER A 283 22.13 -3.81 -3.92
CA SER A 283 21.84 -2.41 -3.61
C SER A 283 21.10 -2.28 -2.26
N ASP A 284 21.20 -1.08 -1.67
CA ASP A 284 20.33 -0.61 -0.58
C ASP A 284 19.17 0.26 -1.09
N GLY A 285 18.98 0.30 -2.42
CA GLY A 285 17.89 0.95 -3.10
C GLY A 285 16.53 0.46 -2.62
N VAL A 286 15.67 1.41 -2.26
CA VAL A 286 14.26 1.18 -1.93
C VAL A 286 13.41 2.27 -2.57
N GLY A 287 12.14 1.98 -2.79
CA GLY A 287 11.17 2.98 -3.19
C GLY A 287 9.74 2.60 -2.85
N PHE A 288 8.83 3.54 -3.04
CA PHE A 288 7.41 3.33 -2.86
C PHE A 288 6.62 4.27 -3.75
N ALA A 289 5.64 3.72 -4.46
CA ALA A 289 4.71 4.47 -5.27
C ALA A 289 3.27 4.25 -4.84
N GLN A 290 2.51 5.34 -4.87
CA GLN A 290 1.05 5.31 -4.93
C GLN A 290 0.63 5.58 -6.37
N VAL A 291 -0.35 4.82 -6.86
CA VAL A 291 -0.92 4.96 -8.20
C VAL A 291 -2.42 5.16 -8.07
N TYR A 292 -2.85 6.38 -8.36
CA TYR A 292 -4.22 6.86 -8.27
C TYR A 292 -4.94 6.69 -9.61
N ALA A 293 -5.82 5.71 -9.74
CA ALA A 293 -6.67 5.52 -10.92
C ALA A 293 -8.00 6.24 -10.76
N TRP A 294 -8.41 7.02 -11.76
CA TRP A 294 -9.74 7.66 -11.72
C TRP A 294 -10.86 6.63 -11.93
N PRO A 295 -12.06 6.85 -11.35
CA PRO A 295 -13.16 5.87 -11.36
C PRO A 295 -13.78 5.66 -12.76
N ASP A 296 -13.50 6.55 -13.72
CA ASP A 296 -13.85 6.36 -15.13
C ASP A 296 -12.77 5.58 -15.93
N GLY A 297 -11.66 5.24 -15.27
CA GLY A 297 -10.49 4.57 -15.85
C GLY A 297 -9.77 5.36 -16.94
N SER A 298 -9.96 6.68 -17.04
CA SER A 298 -9.40 7.50 -18.13
C SER A 298 -7.98 8.00 -17.88
N ARG A 299 -7.53 7.99 -16.63
CA ARG A 299 -6.20 8.46 -16.19
C ARG A 299 -5.70 7.71 -14.95
N ILE A 300 -4.38 7.61 -14.83
CA ILE A 300 -3.68 7.35 -13.56
C ILE A 300 -2.77 8.53 -13.22
N HIS A 301 -2.53 8.75 -11.94
CA HIS A 301 -1.49 9.63 -11.42
C HIS A 301 -0.56 8.80 -10.53
N VAL A 302 0.75 8.91 -10.76
CA VAL A 302 1.80 8.15 -10.08
C VAL A 302 2.66 9.11 -9.27
N ASP A 303 2.74 8.89 -7.96
CA ASP A 303 3.73 9.52 -7.07
C ASP A 303 4.67 8.42 -6.58
N LEU A 304 5.91 8.41 -7.07
CA LEU A 304 6.96 7.44 -6.73
C LEU A 304 8.12 8.16 -6.05
N GLU A 305 8.53 7.66 -4.88
CA GLU A 305 9.73 8.10 -4.19
C GLU A 305 10.75 6.97 -4.05
N THR A 306 12.04 7.29 -4.14
CA THR A 306 13.16 6.33 -4.13
C THR A 306 14.35 6.87 -3.35
N HIS A 307 15.03 5.97 -2.62
CA HIS A 307 16.17 6.27 -1.76
C HIS A 307 17.18 5.12 -1.81
N GLY A 308 18.41 5.34 -1.33
CA GLY A 308 19.44 4.29 -1.24
C GLY A 308 20.06 3.82 -2.56
N LEU A 309 19.59 4.35 -3.71
CA LEU A 309 20.07 3.97 -5.04
C LEU A 309 21.58 4.21 -5.22
N THR A 310 22.28 3.30 -5.89
CA THR A 310 23.75 3.38 -5.99
C THR A 310 24.26 4.45 -6.96
N SER A 311 23.40 4.93 -7.87
CA SER A 311 23.74 5.91 -8.91
C SER A 311 22.49 6.64 -9.43
N PRO A 312 22.62 7.75 -10.19
CA PRO A 312 21.48 8.53 -10.67
C PRO A 312 20.50 7.72 -11.52
N VAL A 313 19.20 8.02 -11.40
CA VAL A 313 18.14 7.41 -12.23
C VAL A 313 18.25 7.93 -13.66
N ILE A 314 18.37 7.01 -14.61
CA ILE A 314 18.42 7.30 -16.06
C ILE A 314 17.07 7.04 -16.75
N GLY A 315 16.15 6.34 -16.10
CA GLY A 315 14.81 6.08 -16.58
C GLY A 315 13.97 5.28 -15.58
N CYS A 316 12.66 5.38 -15.69
CA CYS A 316 11.72 4.61 -14.90
C CYS A 316 10.44 4.39 -15.70
N HIS A 317 9.88 3.19 -15.60
CA HIS A 317 8.76 2.78 -16.44
C HIS A 317 7.77 1.90 -15.67
N ILE A 318 6.52 1.90 -16.11
CA ILE A 318 5.53 0.86 -15.79
C ILE A 318 5.51 -0.16 -16.92
N HIS A 319 5.64 -1.43 -16.58
CA HIS A 319 5.70 -2.58 -17.49
C HIS A 319 4.54 -3.55 -17.27
N GLU A 320 4.08 -4.23 -18.33
CA GLU A 320 2.96 -5.19 -18.31
C GLU A 320 3.43 -6.65 -18.21
N ALA A 321 3.56 -7.18 -16.99
CA ALA A 321 3.71 -8.61 -16.73
C ALA A 321 3.42 -8.95 -15.26
N PRO A 322 3.03 -10.20 -14.95
CA PRO A 322 2.91 -10.68 -13.58
C PRO A 322 4.25 -10.65 -12.80
N PRO A 323 4.20 -10.84 -11.46
CA PRO A 323 5.39 -10.95 -10.62
C PRO A 323 6.45 -11.92 -11.17
N GLY A 324 7.73 -11.52 -11.11
CA GLY A 324 8.86 -12.35 -11.54
C GLY A 324 9.00 -12.55 -13.06
N VAL A 325 8.21 -11.86 -13.88
CA VAL A 325 8.31 -11.89 -15.36
C VAL A 325 8.54 -10.49 -15.90
N ASP A 326 9.40 -10.34 -16.90
CA ASP A 326 9.63 -9.05 -17.58
C ASP A 326 8.59 -8.76 -18.66
N GLY A 327 8.07 -7.53 -18.69
CA GLY A 327 7.00 -7.08 -19.58
C GLY A 327 7.38 -5.94 -20.52
N PRO A 328 6.58 -5.66 -21.57
CA PRO A 328 6.71 -4.44 -22.36
C PRO A 328 6.35 -3.20 -21.53
N ILE A 329 7.06 -2.10 -21.76
CA ILE A 329 6.72 -0.77 -21.21
C ILE A 329 5.33 -0.35 -21.69
N ARG A 330 4.53 0.22 -20.78
CA ARG A 330 3.25 0.90 -21.05
C ARG A 330 3.33 2.39 -20.78
N PHE A 331 3.98 2.78 -19.69
CA PHE A 331 4.10 4.18 -19.28
C PHE A 331 5.57 4.48 -18.96
N ASP A 332 6.08 5.60 -19.45
CA ASP A 332 7.45 6.06 -19.24
C ASP A 332 7.42 7.30 -18.33
N LEU A 333 8.02 7.18 -17.13
CA LEU A 333 8.14 8.26 -16.15
C LEU A 333 9.39 9.12 -16.41
N GLY A 334 10.40 8.58 -17.08
CA GLY A 334 11.68 9.23 -17.37
C GLY A 334 12.70 9.18 -16.23
N ALA A 335 13.77 9.95 -16.36
CA ALA A 335 14.77 10.17 -15.33
C ALA A 335 14.29 11.17 -14.27
N PHE A 336 14.70 11.00 -13.01
CA PHE A 336 14.34 11.87 -11.89
C PHE A 336 15.40 11.84 -10.77
N ASP A 337 15.22 12.64 -9.72
CA ASP A 337 16.10 12.71 -8.55
C ASP A 337 15.25 12.60 -7.27
N GLY A 338 15.43 11.52 -6.51
CA GLY A 338 14.64 11.18 -5.33
C GLY A 338 13.18 10.77 -5.61
N ARG A 339 12.35 11.71 -6.10
CA ARG A 339 10.90 11.56 -6.29
C ARG A 339 10.47 11.92 -7.71
N VAL A 340 9.42 11.27 -8.22
CA VAL A 340 8.78 11.58 -9.51
C VAL A 340 7.26 11.54 -9.38
N VAL A 341 6.62 12.58 -9.94
CA VAL A 341 5.17 12.75 -9.99
C VAL A 341 4.74 12.80 -11.47
N ARG A 342 3.81 11.93 -11.89
CA ARG A 342 3.43 11.73 -13.30
C ARG A 342 1.96 11.35 -13.49
N ASP A 343 1.23 12.15 -14.27
CA ASP A 343 -0.05 11.75 -14.86
C ASP A 343 0.15 10.96 -16.17
N PHE A 344 -0.70 9.96 -16.40
CA PHE A 344 -0.84 9.25 -17.67
C PHE A 344 -2.31 9.07 -18.03
N ALA A 345 -2.66 9.22 -19.31
CA ALA A 345 -3.96 8.80 -19.83
C ALA A 345 -4.01 7.27 -19.94
N THR A 346 -5.13 6.67 -19.54
CA THR A 346 -5.33 5.21 -19.46
C THR A 346 -6.70 4.82 -20.01
N THR A 347 -7.07 3.55 -19.83
CA THR A 347 -8.38 3.01 -20.15
C THR A 347 -8.83 2.06 -19.03
N PRO A 348 -10.14 1.81 -18.83
CA PRO A 348 -10.64 0.85 -17.85
C PRO A 348 -10.03 -0.56 -18.00
N ALA A 349 -9.66 -0.96 -19.21
CA ALA A 349 -8.97 -2.23 -19.45
C ALA A 349 -7.56 -2.27 -18.84
N GLN A 350 -6.84 -1.13 -18.82
CA GLN A 350 -5.54 -1.01 -18.16
C GLN A 350 -5.68 -0.90 -16.65
N ILE A 351 -6.74 -0.26 -16.14
CA ILE A 351 -7.03 -0.30 -14.70
C ILE A 351 -7.32 -1.74 -14.26
N ALA A 352 -8.11 -2.50 -15.02
CA ALA A 352 -8.29 -3.93 -14.76
C ALA A 352 -6.97 -4.74 -14.80
N THR A 353 -6.01 -4.42 -15.67
CA THR A 353 -4.66 -5.02 -15.63
C THR A 353 -3.92 -4.69 -14.32
N MET A 354 -4.09 -3.46 -13.81
CA MET A 354 -3.54 -3.02 -12.53
C MET A 354 -4.20 -3.72 -11.32
N GLU A 355 -5.52 -3.88 -11.36
CA GLU A 355 -6.31 -4.62 -10.35
C GLU A 355 -5.92 -6.09 -10.25
N ASN A 356 -5.57 -6.73 -11.38
CA ASN A 356 -5.05 -8.10 -11.42
C ASN A 356 -3.59 -8.22 -10.94
N GLY A 357 -2.90 -7.10 -10.68
CA GLY A 357 -1.49 -7.10 -10.30
C GLY A 357 -0.52 -7.38 -11.47
N ASP A 358 -0.95 -7.20 -12.72
CA ASP A 358 -0.15 -7.45 -13.94
C ASP A 358 0.67 -6.21 -14.40
N TYR A 359 0.77 -5.17 -13.56
CA TYR A 359 1.67 -4.03 -13.78
C TYR A 359 2.78 -3.95 -12.72
N TYR A 360 3.97 -3.51 -13.11
CA TYR A 360 5.07 -3.21 -12.19
C TYR A 360 5.81 -1.93 -12.57
N LEU A 361 6.28 -1.19 -11.58
CA LEU A 361 7.28 -0.13 -11.73
C LEU A 361 8.69 -0.73 -11.73
N ASN A 362 9.58 -0.17 -12.54
CA ASN A 362 11.00 -0.48 -12.52
C ASN A 362 11.82 0.82 -12.70
N VAL A 363 12.88 0.96 -11.90
CA VAL A 363 13.76 2.13 -11.88
C VAL A 363 15.15 1.71 -12.35
N HIS A 364 15.70 2.41 -13.33
CA HIS A 364 16.97 2.12 -13.97
C HIS A 364 17.98 3.21 -13.62
N THR A 365 19.19 2.83 -13.22
CA THR A 365 20.26 3.77 -12.84
C THR A 365 21.49 3.61 -13.71
N GLU A 366 22.45 4.54 -13.65
CA GLU A 366 23.69 4.48 -14.45
C GLU A 366 24.49 3.18 -14.24
N GLN A 367 24.46 2.63 -13.01
CA GLN A 367 25.09 1.36 -12.65
C GLN A 367 24.23 0.16 -13.08
N TYR A 368 22.90 0.23 -12.92
CA TYR A 368 21.98 -0.87 -13.15
C TYR A 368 20.97 -0.55 -14.25
N LEU A 369 21.49 -0.51 -15.49
CA LEU A 369 20.76 -0.18 -16.72
C LEU A 369 19.50 -1.03 -16.96
N PHE A 370 19.48 -2.28 -16.47
CA PHE A 370 18.37 -3.22 -16.64
C PHE A 370 17.38 -3.24 -15.47
N GLY A 371 17.52 -2.30 -14.53
CA GLY A 371 16.70 -2.17 -13.33
C GLY A 371 17.55 -2.33 -12.07
N GLU A 372 17.48 -1.34 -11.19
CA GLU A 372 18.03 -1.43 -9.83
C GLU A 372 16.98 -1.93 -8.85
N ILE A 373 15.77 -1.36 -8.92
CA ILE A 373 14.63 -1.73 -8.08
C ILE A 373 13.36 -1.92 -8.91
N ARG A 374 12.54 -2.91 -8.53
CA ARG A 374 11.23 -3.23 -9.13
C ARG A 374 10.17 -3.29 -8.03
N GLY A 375 8.94 -2.93 -8.36
CA GLY A 375 7.79 -3.00 -7.45
C GLY A 375 6.52 -3.35 -8.21
N GLN A 376 5.87 -4.46 -7.88
CA GLN A 376 4.58 -4.81 -8.49
C GLN A 376 3.49 -3.85 -7.99
N ILE A 377 2.73 -3.25 -8.93
CA ILE A 377 1.61 -2.36 -8.63
C ILE A 377 0.36 -3.21 -8.41
N GLY A 378 -0.30 -3.02 -7.28
CA GLY A 378 -1.61 -3.61 -6.99
C GLY A 378 -1.98 -3.45 -5.52
N PHE A 379 -2.93 -4.25 -5.06
CA PHE A 379 -3.09 -4.50 -3.63
C PHE A 379 -2.07 -5.55 -3.21
N GLN A 380 -1.06 -5.14 -2.43
CA GLN A 380 0.00 -6.00 -1.90
C GLN A 380 -0.54 -6.95 -0.82
N SER A 381 -1.29 -7.98 -1.24
CA SER A 381 -1.74 -9.05 -0.37
C SER A 381 -0.53 -9.85 0.12
N VAL A 382 -0.20 -9.71 1.40
CA VAL A 382 0.97 -10.33 2.05
C VAL A 382 1.02 -11.83 1.75
N SER A 383 1.95 -12.25 0.90
CA SER A 383 1.94 -13.59 0.29
C SER A 383 2.40 -14.67 1.27
N GLY A 384 1.48 -15.54 1.66
CA GLY A 384 1.70 -16.53 2.71
C GLY A 384 2.17 -17.90 2.20
N ILE A 385 3.49 -18.14 2.29
CA ILE A 385 4.16 -19.43 2.61
C ILE A 385 3.92 -20.64 1.67
N PRO A 386 4.98 -21.35 1.20
CA PRO A 386 4.84 -22.63 0.49
C PRO A 386 4.20 -23.77 1.32
N ASP A 387 3.47 -24.66 0.65
CA ASP A 387 2.85 -25.86 1.26
C ASP A 387 3.84 -27.03 1.42
N ASP A 388 4.12 -27.41 2.67
CA ASP A 388 4.51 -28.78 3.04
C ASP A 388 4.02 -29.14 4.45
N SER A 389 2.98 -29.97 4.55
CA SER A 389 2.97 -31.19 5.39
C SER A 389 1.61 -31.92 5.35
N GLY A 390 1.50 -33.25 5.39
CA GLY A 390 2.54 -34.29 5.33
C GLY A 390 2.13 -35.60 6.06
N GLY A 391 2.61 -36.76 5.58
CA GLY A 391 2.71 -38.02 6.37
C GLY A 391 1.92 -39.26 5.91
N GLY A 392 2.52 -40.47 5.98
CA GLY A 392 1.80 -41.71 5.63
C GLY A 392 2.52 -43.08 5.53
N SER A 393 3.53 -43.40 6.36
CA SER A 393 4.03 -44.78 6.66
C SER A 393 4.67 -45.71 5.57
N SER A 394 6.00 -45.90 5.64
CA SER A 394 6.80 -47.14 5.90
C SER A 394 6.52 -48.51 5.17
N PRO A 395 7.46 -49.50 5.13
CA PRO A 395 8.77 -49.60 5.83
C PRO A 395 9.98 -50.23 5.05
N VAL A 396 11.11 -50.40 5.77
CA VAL A 396 12.29 -51.32 5.57
C VAL A 396 13.46 -50.90 4.66
N GLY A 397 14.65 -50.80 5.27
CA GLY A 397 15.97 -50.82 4.61
C GLY A 397 17.11 -50.75 5.64
N HIS A 398 18.15 -51.59 5.56
CA HIS A 398 19.27 -51.63 6.52
C HIS A 398 20.51 -50.82 6.07
N GLY A 399 21.19 -50.18 7.02
CA GLY A 399 22.54 -49.61 6.86
C GLY A 399 23.10 -49.16 8.23
N SER A 400 24.38 -49.43 8.49
CA SER A 400 25.09 -49.10 9.75
C SER A 400 26.21 -48.07 9.49
N PRO A 401 26.74 -47.38 10.52
CA PRO A 401 27.27 -46.04 10.37
C PRO A 401 28.71 -45.96 9.84
N GLY A 402 29.03 -44.80 9.25
CA GLY A 402 30.39 -44.29 9.06
C GLY A 402 30.59 -43.05 9.93
N ASP A 403 31.85 -42.82 10.34
CA ASP A 403 32.29 -41.78 11.28
C ASP A 403 33.18 -40.77 10.55
N ASP A 404 32.89 -39.47 10.66
CA ASP A 404 33.86 -38.39 10.40
C ASP A 404 33.44 -37.12 11.17
N SER A 405 34.43 -36.31 11.54
CA SER A 405 34.27 -35.17 12.44
C SER A 405 35.23 -34.03 12.11
N SER A 406 34.72 -32.93 11.53
CA SER A 406 35.35 -31.61 11.59
C SER A 406 34.34 -30.49 11.28
N PRO A 407 34.52 -29.26 11.83
CA PRO A 407 33.60 -28.14 11.63
C PRO A 407 34.03 -27.22 10.47
N GLY A 408 33.05 -26.73 9.72
CA GLY A 408 33.24 -25.76 8.62
C GLY A 408 31.91 -25.54 7.90
N GLY A 409 31.09 -24.62 8.42
CA GLY A 409 29.71 -24.42 7.97
C GLY A 409 29.58 -23.35 6.89
N ASP A 410 30.21 -23.57 5.73
CA ASP A 410 29.99 -22.74 4.54
C ASP A 410 28.54 -22.89 4.05
N THR A 411 27.89 -21.78 3.68
CA THR A 411 26.57 -21.80 3.04
C THR A 411 26.67 -22.31 1.59
N PRO A 412 25.72 -23.14 1.12
CA PRO A 412 25.71 -23.56 -0.29
C PRO A 412 25.54 -22.35 -1.21
N PRO A 413 26.36 -22.19 -2.27
CA PRO A 413 26.19 -21.09 -3.22
C PRO A 413 24.92 -21.32 -4.06
N GLY A 414 24.07 -20.29 -4.16
CA GLY A 414 22.83 -20.34 -4.95
C GLY A 414 21.57 -20.66 -4.15
N VAL A 415 21.49 -20.23 -2.89
CA VAL A 415 20.21 -20.06 -2.18
C VAL A 415 20.18 -18.64 -1.64
N ASP A 416 19.22 -17.83 -2.09
CA ASP A 416 19.19 -16.41 -1.78
C ASP A 416 18.92 -16.20 -0.28
N PRO A 417 19.62 -15.26 0.39
CA PRO A 417 19.37 -14.93 1.78
C PRO A 417 17.91 -14.49 1.97
N LEU A 418 17.39 -14.65 3.19
CA LEU A 418 16.05 -14.16 3.52
C LEU A 418 16.09 -12.63 3.46
N GLU A 419 15.53 -12.09 2.39
CA GLU A 419 15.13 -10.69 2.27
C GLU A 419 13.59 -10.67 2.25
N PHE A 420 12.99 -10.01 3.24
CA PHE A 420 11.54 -9.89 3.40
C PHE A 420 11.18 -8.46 3.78
N HIS A 421 10.19 -7.90 3.08
CA HIS A 421 9.77 -6.52 3.25
C HIS A 421 8.35 -6.42 3.82
N ALA A 422 8.16 -5.56 4.82
CA ALA A 422 6.87 -5.30 5.44
C ALA A 422 6.56 -3.81 5.52
N TYR A 423 5.26 -3.50 5.48
CA TYR A 423 4.75 -2.14 5.30
C TYR A 423 3.72 -1.76 6.38
N PRO A 424 4.01 -1.96 7.69
CA PRO A 424 3.04 -1.66 8.73
C PRO A 424 2.67 -0.18 8.74
N THR A 425 1.38 0.10 8.87
CA THR A 425 0.90 1.39 9.38
C THR A 425 1.10 1.34 10.88
N VAL A 426 1.88 2.27 11.44
CA VAL A 426 2.31 2.22 12.83
C VAL A 426 1.63 3.36 13.60
N SER A 427 0.63 2.99 14.42
CA SER A 427 -0.04 3.91 15.34
C SER A 427 0.82 4.21 16.56
N ASP A 428 1.37 3.17 17.20
CA ASP A 428 1.92 3.23 18.57
C ASP A 428 3.34 2.61 18.69
N GLY A 429 4.10 2.53 17.60
CA GLY A 429 5.46 1.96 17.59
C GLY A 429 5.55 0.44 17.74
N HIS A 430 4.49 -0.23 18.19
CA HIS A 430 4.46 -1.65 18.48
C HIS A 430 4.10 -2.54 17.29
N LEU A 431 4.74 -3.71 17.20
CA LEU A 431 4.37 -4.81 16.28
C LEU A 431 4.85 -6.17 16.79
N VAL A 432 4.50 -7.25 16.09
CA VAL A 432 5.06 -8.59 16.29
C VAL A 432 5.65 -9.14 15.00
N LEU A 433 6.96 -9.42 15.02
CA LEU A 433 7.63 -10.21 13.98
C LEU A 433 7.46 -11.71 14.26
N GLU A 434 6.90 -12.46 13.31
CA GLU A 434 6.90 -13.92 13.29
C GLU A 434 7.78 -14.39 12.13
N PHE A 435 8.87 -15.12 12.41
CA PHE A 435 9.83 -15.56 11.38
C PHE A 435 10.41 -16.94 11.68
N GLN A 436 10.73 -17.71 10.63
CA GLN A 436 11.38 -19.02 10.75
C GLN A 436 12.86 -18.97 10.36
N LEU A 437 13.72 -19.63 11.14
CA LEU A 437 15.12 -19.85 10.80
C LEU A 437 15.44 -21.35 10.74
N PRO A 438 16.26 -21.84 9.80
CA PRO A 438 16.62 -23.26 9.76
C PRO A 438 17.64 -23.62 10.85
N ARG A 439 18.51 -22.68 11.23
CA ARG A 439 19.51 -22.81 12.30
C ARG A 439 19.46 -21.59 13.25
N PRO A 440 20.10 -21.59 14.42
CA PRO A 440 20.29 -20.38 15.20
C PRO A 440 21.20 -19.39 14.47
N GLY A 441 20.91 -18.09 14.56
CA GLY A 441 21.66 -17.02 13.90
C GLY A 441 20.94 -15.68 13.99
N THR A 442 21.26 -14.74 13.10
CA THR A 442 20.79 -13.35 13.20
C THR A 442 19.76 -13.02 12.12
N VAL A 443 18.74 -12.24 12.50
CA VAL A 443 17.94 -11.45 11.56
C VAL A 443 18.25 -9.98 11.82
N VAL A 444 18.55 -9.24 10.78
CA VAL A 444 18.73 -7.79 10.81
C VAL A 444 17.45 -7.15 10.27
N ILE A 445 16.92 -6.14 10.96
CA ILE A 445 15.75 -5.36 10.53
C ILE A 445 16.21 -3.93 10.33
N ASP A 446 16.12 -3.42 9.11
CA ASP A 446 16.31 -2.01 8.78
C ASP A 446 14.95 -1.33 8.63
N GLY A 447 14.72 -0.28 9.42
CA GLY A 447 13.52 0.54 9.33
C GLY A 447 13.75 1.75 8.42
N PHE A 448 12.78 2.10 7.58
CA PHE A 448 12.77 3.28 6.72
C PHE A 448 11.43 4.01 6.79
N THR A 449 11.44 5.33 6.61
CA THR A 449 10.22 6.12 6.38
C THR A 449 9.65 5.81 4.99
N PRO A 450 8.41 6.21 4.66
CA PRO A 450 7.90 6.03 3.29
C PRO A 450 8.71 6.85 2.29
N ALA A 451 9.13 8.05 2.72
CA ALA A 451 10.17 8.87 2.11
C ALA A 451 11.59 8.28 2.29
N GLY A 452 11.74 6.96 2.18
CA GLY A 452 12.93 6.09 2.16
C GLY A 452 14.12 6.37 3.11
N ARG A 453 13.98 7.31 4.06
CA ARG A 453 15.02 7.67 5.03
C ARG A 453 15.11 6.56 6.06
N ARG A 454 16.30 5.97 6.22
CA ARG A 454 16.58 5.00 7.27
C ARG A 454 16.29 5.59 8.65
N ILE A 455 15.36 4.98 9.36
CA ILE A 455 14.94 5.26 10.73
C ILE A 455 15.97 4.68 11.69
N GLY A 456 16.30 3.40 11.54
CA GLY A 456 17.24 2.69 12.39
C GLY A 456 17.46 1.24 11.94
N GLN A 457 18.19 0.48 12.74
CA GLN A 457 18.45 -0.94 12.48
C GLN A 457 18.53 -1.74 13.77
N LEU A 458 17.91 -2.92 13.79
CA LEU A 458 17.88 -3.85 14.91
C LEU A 458 18.44 -5.21 14.50
N ALA A 459 19.38 -5.76 15.26
CA ALA A 459 19.87 -7.13 15.08
C ALA A 459 19.26 -8.07 16.15
N LEU A 460 18.45 -9.04 15.71
CA LEU A 460 17.82 -10.04 16.56
C LEU A 460 18.51 -11.40 16.43
N SER A 461 18.93 -11.97 17.56
CA SER A 461 19.35 -13.37 17.64
C SER A 461 18.13 -14.29 17.70
N GLY A 462 17.92 -15.09 16.65
CA GLY A 462 16.85 -16.09 16.58
C GLY A 462 17.32 -17.52 16.81
N ARG A 463 16.38 -18.39 17.21
CA ARG A 463 16.57 -19.85 17.29
C ARG A 463 16.14 -20.53 15.98
N SER A 464 16.61 -21.75 15.77
CA SER A 464 16.03 -22.66 14.76
C SER A 464 14.53 -22.89 15.04
N GLY A 465 13.75 -23.02 13.98
CA GLY A 465 12.28 -23.09 14.01
C GLY A 465 11.64 -21.70 14.08
N GLN A 466 10.41 -21.64 14.59
CA GLN A 466 9.63 -20.41 14.66
C GLN A 466 10.08 -19.49 15.81
N ASN A 467 10.29 -18.23 15.46
CA ASN A 467 10.52 -17.09 16.36
C ASN A 467 9.27 -16.20 16.33
N ARG A 468 8.96 -15.59 17.48
CA ARG A 468 7.90 -14.58 17.63
C ARG A 468 8.45 -13.50 18.56
N VAL A 469 8.64 -12.30 18.03
CA VAL A 469 9.29 -11.20 18.74
C VAL A 469 8.37 -9.98 18.69
N PRO A 470 7.68 -9.66 19.80
CA PRO A 470 7.10 -8.33 19.99
C PRO A 470 8.22 -7.30 19.99
N LEU A 471 8.04 -6.20 19.26
CA LEU A 471 8.96 -5.07 19.23
C LEU A 471 8.20 -3.79 19.56
N ASP A 472 8.83 -2.95 20.37
CA ASP A 472 8.67 -1.51 20.28
C ASP A 472 9.77 -1.00 19.34
N LEU A 473 9.38 -0.37 18.23
CA LEU A 473 10.33 0.14 17.24
C LEU A 473 10.93 1.50 17.61
N GLU A 474 10.29 2.31 18.48
CA GLU A 474 10.91 3.53 19.00
C GLU A 474 12.03 3.19 19.98
N GLU A 475 11.82 2.21 20.87
CA GLU A 475 12.87 1.65 21.74
C GLU A 475 13.96 0.97 20.90
N ALA A 476 13.58 0.08 19.96
CA ALA A 476 14.53 -0.73 19.22
C ALA A 476 15.40 0.05 18.23
N PHE A 477 14.89 1.12 17.62
CA PHE A 477 15.66 2.02 16.75
C PHE A 477 16.26 3.23 17.50
N GLY A 478 15.84 3.49 18.75
CA GLY A 478 16.32 4.61 19.55
C GLY A 478 15.92 5.99 19.01
N THR A 479 14.85 6.06 18.22
CA THR A 479 14.32 7.28 17.60
C THR A 479 12.81 7.26 17.59
N ARG A 480 12.19 8.43 17.70
CA ARG A 480 10.75 8.57 17.45
C ARG A 480 10.45 8.23 15.98
N LEU A 481 9.34 7.55 15.73
CA LEU A 481 8.86 7.23 14.39
C LEU A 481 8.11 8.43 13.77
N PRO A 482 8.02 8.50 12.43
CA PRO A 482 6.99 9.31 11.79
C PRO A 482 5.61 8.71 12.06
N SER A 483 4.58 9.55 12.08
CA SER A 483 3.19 9.09 11.98
C SER A 483 2.91 8.52 10.58
N GLY A 484 2.23 7.38 10.50
CA GLY A 484 1.80 6.77 9.23
C GLY A 484 2.47 5.41 8.99
N ARG A 485 2.85 5.13 7.74
CA ARG A 485 3.56 3.89 7.39
C ARG A 485 5.05 3.97 7.67
N ILE A 486 5.66 2.81 7.84
CA ILE A 486 7.12 2.61 7.73
C ILE A 486 7.40 1.36 6.91
N PHE A 487 8.63 1.24 6.40
CA PHE A 487 9.10 0.03 5.72
C PHE A 487 10.11 -0.70 6.59
N LEU A 488 9.99 -2.03 6.66
CA LEU A 488 10.89 -2.90 7.41
C LEU A 488 11.54 -3.88 6.44
N ARG A 489 12.86 -3.76 6.27
CA ARG A 489 13.69 -4.68 5.49
C ARG A 489 14.34 -5.69 6.41
N LEU A 490 13.89 -6.95 6.34
CA LEU A 490 14.41 -8.04 7.15
C LEU A 490 15.41 -8.86 6.34
N GLN A 491 16.66 -8.93 6.81
CA GLN A 491 17.77 -9.64 6.19
C GLN A 491 18.27 -10.78 7.08
N SER A 492 18.61 -11.94 6.52
CA SER A 492 19.32 -13.01 7.24
C SER A 492 20.21 -13.85 6.32
N ASP A 493 21.46 -14.07 6.75
CA ASP A 493 22.48 -14.90 6.08
C ASP A 493 22.24 -16.42 6.21
N ILE A 494 21.29 -16.82 7.07
CA ILE A 494 21.04 -18.21 7.40
C ILE A 494 19.65 -18.74 7.00
N ALA A 495 18.70 -17.85 6.75
CA ALA A 495 17.38 -18.19 6.20
C ALA A 495 17.33 -17.78 4.73
N THR A 496 16.23 -18.14 4.05
CA THR A 496 16.04 -17.92 2.60
C THR A 496 14.59 -17.50 2.33
N SER A 497 14.29 -16.93 1.16
CA SER A 497 12.95 -16.46 0.76
C SER A 497 11.80 -17.49 0.87
N THR A 498 12.10 -18.78 0.94
CA THR A 498 11.12 -19.86 1.20
C THR A 498 10.72 -19.99 2.67
N HIS A 499 11.40 -19.31 3.60
CA HIS A 499 11.10 -19.34 5.03
C HIS A 499 10.00 -18.34 5.36
N ALA A 500 8.97 -18.81 6.08
CA ALA A 500 7.85 -17.97 6.49
C ALA A 500 8.30 -16.77 7.34
N VAL A 501 7.92 -15.58 6.90
CA VAL A 501 7.95 -14.34 7.69
C VAL A 501 6.59 -13.67 7.61
N THR A 502 6.14 -13.07 8.70
CA THR A 502 4.90 -12.32 8.81
C THR A 502 5.07 -11.24 9.87
N VAL A 503 4.59 -10.03 9.57
CA VAL A 503 4.44 -8.95 10.56
C VAL A 503 2.96 -8.87 10.92
N ARG A 504 2.68 -8.69 12.21
CA ARG A 504 1.34 -8.54 12.78
C ARG A 504 1.30 -7.38 13.76
#